data_AF-R6SPS4-F1
#
_entry.id   AF-R6SPS4-F1
#
_cell.length_a   1.000
_cell.length_b   1.000
_cell.length_c   1.000
_cell.angle_alpha   90.00
_cell.angle_beta   90.00
_cell.angle_gamma   90.00
#
_symmetry.space_group_name_H-M   'P 1'
#
loop_
_entity.id
_entity.type
_entity.pdbx_description
1 polymer ?
#
loop_
_entity_poly.entity_id
_entity_poly.type
_entity_poly.pdbx_seq_one_letter_code
_entity_poly.pdbx_strand_id
1 'polypeptide(L)'
;MLSDTRVEKEHIENFLLTDPDRMWNAFFPEVYPANKDSYLPLAGLTTWSFWLMCELCEYVRRTGDVAFRDAYRARIERFVAGSMTLFGGHGCLENVPAVFIDWSLSNRGEYLGPISVAVNALYAYMLCGLGELYGNAEWKETGTRLREKMRGATATFRDGEIDLFSDNLVPDRDGNLCQTDKYTEAALYTALWSGLWEKGENPALDAAVRDRMGPAPHFAPYPVLGRSGLFIGLCIRLDMLARRFEYGKMLEDLKAIYEPQLKEGPGTLWENPVVSTSSRCHGFNAHAGVHLMRDILGIGMPDACEHILTVCPHPQGLRWARGTIELDGQICSVSWQCSDTDFCMRVQVPEGWFVRFELPREIKALGDEHISLVTEEGAVSI
;
A
#
# COMPACT_ATOMS: atom_id res chain seq x y z
N MET A 1 10.80 -1.53 -13.39
CA MET A 1 10.09 -1.06 -12.17
C MET A 1 8.82 -1.85 -11.93
N LEU A 2 7.91 -1.97 -12.91
CA LEU A 2 6.68 -2.75 -12.74
C LEU A 2 6.79 -4.22 -13.19
N SER A 3 7.72 -4.53 -14.08
CA SER A 3 7.81 -5.84 -14.74
C SER A 3 9.02 -6.69 -14.36
N ASP A 4 10.18 -6.08 -14.08
CA ASP A 4 11.35 -6.81 -13.57
C ASP A 4 11.16 -7.18 -12.10
N THR A 5 11.11 -8.47 -11.81
CA THR A 5 10.85 -9.03 -10.48
C THR A 5 12.04 -9.76 -9.88
N ARG A 6 13.21 -9.74 -10.53
CA ARG A 6 14.38 -10.52 -10.09
C ARG A 6 14.86 -10.10 -8.70
N VAL A 7 15.05 -8.79 -8.50
CA VAL A 7 15.51 -8.24 -7.22
C VAL A 7 14.48 -8.42 -6.12
N GLU A 8 13.20 -8.27 -6.44
CA GLU A 8 12.08 -8.50 -5.50
C GLU A 8 12.01 -9.98 -5.07
N LYS A 9 12.12 -10.91 -6.02
CA LYS A 9 12.18 -12.35 -5.72
C LYS A 9 13.34 -12.66 -4.78
N GLU A 10 14.54 -12.19 -5.11
CA GLU A 10 15.73 -12.37 -4.27
C GLU A 10 15.56 -11.73 -2.88
N HIS A 11 14.93 -10.56 -2.81
CA HIS A 11 14.61 -9.88 -1.55
C HIS A 11 13.72 -10.75 -0.68
N ILE A 12 12.56 -11.18 -1.20
CA ILE A 12 11.61 -12.03 -0.48
C ILE A 12 12.28 -13.35 -0.08
N GLU A 13 12.99 -13.99 -1.02
CA GLU A 13 13.68 -15.26 -0.80
C GLU A 13 14.68 -15.18 0.36
N ASN A 14 15.46 -14.10 0.44
CA ASN A 14 16.41 -13.90 1.53
C ASN A 14 15.73 -13.98 2.90
N PHE A 15 14.55 -13.38 3.08
CA PHE A 15 13.80 -13.52 4.34
C PHE A 15 13.20 -14.91 4.52
N LEU A 16 12.69 -15.54 3.45
CA LEU A 16 12.09 -16.87 3.52
C LEU A 16 13.12 -17.98 3.84
N LEU A 17 14.40 -17.76 3.54
CA LEU A 17 15.51 -18.64 3.92
C LEU A 17 15.89 -18.59 5.41
N THR A 18 15.30 -17.69 6.18
CA THR A 18 15.55 -17.63 7.62
C THR A 18 15.06 -18.89 8.35
N ASP A 19 15.88 -19.42 9.25
CA ASP A 19 15.52 -20.56 10.10
C ASP A 19 14.40 -20.15 11.09
N PRO A 20 13.17 -20.69 10.96
CA PRO A 20 12.05 -20.30 11.80
C PRO A 20 12.25 -20.67 13.28
N ASP A 21 13.12 -21.64 13.60
CA ASP A 21 13.42 -22.03 14.97
C ASP A 21 14.39 -21.06 15.66
N ARG A 22 15.03 -20.18 14.90
CA ARG A 22 15.89 -19.10 15.40
C ARG A 22 15.19 -17.75 15.46
N MET A 23 13.93 -17.69 15.05
CA MET A 23 13.13 -16.48 15.00
C MET A 23 12.03 -16.52 16.03
N TRP A 24 11.84 -15.44 16.79
CA TRP A 24 10.71 -15.28 17.69
C TRP A 24 9.39 -15.56 16.97
N ASN A 25 8.66 -16.59 17.40
CA ASN A 25 7.39 -17.03 16.78
C ASN A 25 7.47 -17.18 15.25
N ALA A 26 8.62 -17.59 14.71
CA ALA A 26 8.87 -17.69 13.28
C ALA A 26 8.61 -16.39 12.47
N PHE A 27 8.67 -15.22 13.12
CA PHE A 27 8.65 -13.91 12.45
C PHE A 27 9.90 -13.70 11.58
N PHE A 28 9.89 -12.63 10.81
CA PHE A 28 11.01 -12.22 9.99
C PHE A 28 11.73 -11.02 10.63
N PRO A 29 13.06 -10.94 10.47
CA PRO A 29 13.83 -9.79 10.92
C PRO A 29 13.43 -8.52 10.16
N GLU A 30 13.71 -7.35 10.73
CA GLU A 30 13.46 -6.04 10.12
C GLU A 30 14.47 -5.67 9.01
N VAL A 31 15.63 -6.31 9.04
CA VAL A 31 16.71 -6.18 8.05
C VAL A 31 17.36 -7.54 7.83
N TYR A 32 17.61 -7.91 6.58
CA TYR A 32 18.27 -9.18 6.27
C TYR A 32 18.96 -9.16 4.89
N PRO A 33 20.16 -9.76 4.75
CA PRO A 33 21.00 -10.33 5.80
C PRO A 33 21.53 -9.25 6.76
N ALA A 34 21.56 -9.56 8.06
CA ALA A 34 22.01 -8.63 9.09
C ALA A 34 22.75 -9.35 10.23
N ASN A 35 23.50 -8.58 11.03
CA ASN A 35 24.24 -9.10 12.17
C ASN A 35 23.57 -8.63 13.48
N LYS A 36 22.71 -9.47 14.04
CA LYS A 36 22.10 -9.29 15.37
C LYS A 36 22.50 -10.48 16.24
N ASP A 37 22.79 -10.22 17.51
CA ASP A 37 23.25 -11.26 18.46
C ASP A 37 22.23 -12.39 18.64
N SER A 38 20.93 -12.08 18.65
CA SER A 38 19.86 -13.08 18.69
C SER A 38 18.53 -12.54 18.19
N TYR A 39 17.78 -13.39 17.48
CA TYR A 39 16.44 -13.13 16.98
C TYR A 39 15.34 -13.87 17.77
N LEU A 40 15.70 -14.66 18.78
CA LEU A 40 14.76 -15.45 19.59
C LEU A 40 13.86 -14.62 20.52
N PRO A 41 14.34 -13.55 21.19
CA PRO A 41 13.48 -12.73 22.04
C PRO A 41 12.50 -11.88 21.24
N LEU A 42 12.94 -11.41 20.07
CA LEU A 42 12.19 -10.61 19.11
C LEU A 42 12.90 -10.67 17.76
N ALA A 43 12.19 -11.12 16.72
CA ALA A 43 12.75 -11.22 15.38
C ALA A 43 13.04 -9.81 14.82
N GLY A 44 12.11 -8.88 14.96
CA GLY A 44 12.27 -7.52 14.47
C GLY A 44 11.02 -6.70 14.68
N LEU A 45 10.79 -5.75 13.78
CA LEU A 45 9.54 -5.01 13.72
C LEU A 45 8.42 -5.94 13.25
N THR A 46 7.43 -6.18 14.11
CA THR A 46 6.34 -7.15 13.85
C THR A 46 5.58 -6.80 12.58
N THR A 47 5.27 -5.52 12.37
CA THR A 47 4.54 -5.05 11.18
C THR A 47 5.34 -5.25 9.89
N TRP A 48 6.68 -5.30 9.93
CA TRP A 48 7.49 -5.52 8.72
C TRP A 48 7.33 -6.95 8.19
N SER A 49 7.14 -7.93 9.09
CA SER A 49 6.75 -9.27 8.66
C SER A 49 5.39 -9.28 7.95
N PHE A 50 4.44 -8.42 8.36
CA PHE A 50 3.14 -8.33 7.69
C PHE A 50 3.26 -7.74 6.29
N TRP A 51 4.05 -6.67 6.13
CA TRP A 51 4.32 -6.08 4.82
C TRP A 51 5.06 -7.04 3.88
N LEU A 52 6.06 -7.79 4.38
CA LEU A 52 6.76 -8.81 3.60
C LEU A 52 5.79 -9.88 3.07
N MET A 53 4.81 -10.28 3.88
CA MET A 53 3.80 -11.26 3.43
C MET A 53 2.81 -10.64 2.43
N CYS A 54 2.45 -9.36 2.57
CA CYS A 54 1.70 -8.64 1.54
C CYS A 54 2.47 -8.61 0.22
N GLU A 55 3.76 -8.29 0.25
CA GLU A 55 4.66 -8.29 -0.91
C GLU A 55 4.75 -9.68 -1.56
N LEU A 56 4.92 -10.76 -0.77
CA LEU A 56 4.88 -12.14 -1.28
C LEU A 56 3.56 -12.44 -2.01
N CYS A 57 2.43 -12.01 -1.45
CA CYS A 57 1.13 -12.23 -2.07
C CYS A 57 0.97 -11.45 -3.38
N GLU A 58 1.45 -10.22 -3.45
CA GLU A 58 1.44 -9.41 -4.68
C GLU A 58 2.38 -10.01 -5.74
N TYR A 59 3.61 -10.40 -5.34
CA TYR A 59 4.60 -11.03 -6.20
C TYR A 59 4.05 -12.30 -6.88
N VAL A 60 3.52 -13.26 -6.11
CA VAL A 60 3.07 -14.53 -6.69
C VAL A 60 1.83 -14.33 -7.56
N ARG A 61 0.86 -13.49 -7.15
CA ARG A 61 -0.33 -13.22 -7.98
C ARG A 61 0.03 -12.60 -9.32
N ARG A 62 1.01 -11.70 -9.34
CA ARG A 62 1.44 -10.99 -10.54
C ARG A 62 2.30 -11.84 -11.47
N THR A 63 3.16 -12.68 -10.92
CA THR A 63 4.13 -13.46 -11.70
C THR A 63 3.65 -14.87 -12.03
N GLY A 64 2.66 -15.39 -11.30
CA GLY A 64 2.25 -16.78 -11.40
C GLY A 64 3.29 -17.77 -10.85
N ASP A 65 4.30 -17.33 -10.08
CA ASP A 65 5.38 -18.18 -9.57
C ASP A 65 4.91 -19.10 -8.42
N VAL A 66 4.09 -20.09 -8.79
CA VAL A 66 3.54 -21.11 -7.89
C VAL A 66 4.63 -22.02 -7.34
N ALA A 67 5.74 -22.20 -8.07
CA ALA A 67 6.87 -23.00 -7.62
C ALA A 67 7.56 -22.32 -6.43
N PHE A 68 7.78 -21.01 -6.50
CA PHE A 68 8.32 -20.22 -5.39
C PHE A 68 7.40 -20.24 -4.17
N ARG A 69 6.09 -20.05 -4.38
CA ARG A 69 5.08 -20.20 -3.33
C ARG A 69 5.17 -21.56 -2.62
N ASP A 70 5.17 -22.64 -3.40
CA ASP A 70 5.12 -23.99 -2.83
C ASP A 70 6.44 -24.40 -2.17
N ALA A 71 7.59 -23.92 -2.66
CA ALA A 71 8.89 -24.14 -2.05
C ALA A 71 8.99 -23.61 -0.61
N TYR A 72 8.31 -22.50 -0.31
CA TYR A 72 8.35 -21.84 1.00
C TYR A 72 7.08 -22.02 1.85
N ARG A 73 6.13 -22.86 1.41
CA ARG A 73 4.86 -23.12 2.12
C ARG A 73 5.06 -23.41 3.62
N ALA A 74 5.96 -24.33 3.96
CA ALA A 74 6.20 -24.72 5.35
C ALA A 74 6.73 -23.55 6.20
N ARG A 75 7.55 -22.66 5.61
CA ARG A 75 8.05 -21.46 6.30
C ARG A 75 6.92 -20.47 6.59
N ILE A 76 5.98 -20.33 5.67
CA ILE A 76 4.78 -19.48 5.83
C ILE A 76 3.82 -20.07 6.85
N GLU A 77 3.56 -21.37 6.81
CA GLU A 77 2.70 -22.04 7.80
C GLU A 77 3.24 -21.86 9.23
N ARG A 78 4.56 -21.98 9.41
CA ARG A 78 5.23 -21.68 10.69
C ARG A 78 5.04 -20.23 11.14
N PHE A 79 5.21 -19.27 10.22
CA PHE A 79 4.98 -17.85 10.51
C PHE A 79 3.53 -17.57 10.89
N VAL A 80 2.56 -18.07 10.12
CA VAL A 80 1.13 -17.85 10.39
C VAL A 80 0.79 -18.44 11.76
N ALA A 81 1.18 -19.69 12.04
CA ALA A 81 0.96 -20.32 13.34
C ALA A 81 1.56 -19.52 14.50
N GLY A 82 2.78 -19.00 14.34
CA GLY A 82 3.42 -18.14 15.35
C GLY A 82 2.75 -16.78 15.50
N SER A 83 2.27 -16.17 14.42
CA SER A 83 1.52 -14.91 14.48
C SER A 83 0.16 -15.05 15.17
N MET A 84 -0.48 -16.23 15.09
CA MET A 84 -1.74 -16.50 15.78
C MET A 84 -1.61 -16.47 17.31
N THR A 85 -0.41 -16.67 17.86
CA THR A 85 -0.19 -16.58 19.32
C THR A 85 -0.32 -15.16 19.85
N LEU A 86 -0.40 -14.15 18.97
CA LEU A 86 -0.61 -12.75 19.33
C LEU A 86 -2.08 -12.40 19.53
N PHE A 87 -3.01 -13.31 19.21
CA PHE A 87 -4.41 -13.13 19.56
C PHE A 87 -4.59 -13.14 21.07
N GLY A 88 -5.16 -12.07 21.61
CA GLY A 88 -5.49 -11.96 23.03
C GLY A 88 -6.91 -12.42 23.37
N GLY A 89 -7.34 -12.09 24.59
CA GLY A 89 -8.62 -12.53 25.16
C GLY A 89 -9.84 -12.00 24.41
N HIS A 90 -9.69 -10.92 23.65
CA HIS A 90 -10.77 -10.33 22.86
C HIS A 90 -10.83 -10.93 21.46
N GLY A 91 -9.98 -11.88 21.07
CA GLY A 91 -10.04 -12.48 19.73
C GLY A 91 -9.59 -11.52 18.62
N CYS A 92 -8.62 -10.67 18.93
CA CYS A 92 -7.83 -9.88 17.99
C CYS A 92 -6.38 -9.82 18.47
N LEU A 93 -5.48 -9.25 17.67
CA LEU A 93 -4.10 -9.02 18.10
C LEU A 93 -4.08 -8.00 19.25
N GLU A 94 -3.41 -8.37 20.34
CA GLU A 94 -3.30 -7.57 21.57
C GLU A 94 -1.84 -7.44 22.00
N ASN A 95 -1.45 -6.26 22.48
CA ASN A 95 -0.12 -5.98 23.03
C ASN A 95 1.03 -6.43 22.11
N VAL A 96 0.84 -6.24 20.80
CA VAL A 96 1.80 -6.64 19.78
C VAL A 96 3.14 -5.93 20.03
N PRO A 97 4.26 -6.66 20.18
CA PRO A 97 5.55 -6.05 20.45
C PRO A 97 6.14 -5.42 19.18
N ALA A 98 7.01 -4.42 19.37
CA ALA A 98 7.82 -3.82 18.30
C ALA A 98 7.04 -3.46 17.04
N VAL A 99 5.89 -2.80 17.22
CA VAL A 99 5.10 -2.26 16.12
C VAL A 99 5.78 -1.03 15.54
N PHE A 100 5.78 -0.94 14.21
CA PHE A 100 6.13 0.28 13.50
C PHE A 100 5.04 0.62 12.49
N ILE A 101 4.38 1.77 12.68
CA ILE A 101 3.43 2.36 11.75
C ILE A 101 4.11 3.48 10.95
N ASP A 102 4.70 4.48 11.61
CA ASP A 102 5.55 5.49 10.99
C ASP A 102 6.42 6.27 12.00
N TRP A 103 7.30 7.15 11.54
CA TRP A 103 8.01 8.15 12.37
C TRP A 103 7.13 9.30 12.89
N SER A 104 6.01 9.00 13.56
CA SER A 104 5.13 10.02 14.18
C SER A 104 4.57 9.59 15.54
N LEU A 105 3.53 10.29 16.02
CA LEU A 105 2.80 9.94 17.24
C LEU A 105 2.19 8.53 17.16
N SER A 106 1.93 8.01 15.95
CA SER A 106 1.34 6.70 15.69
C SER A 106 2.13 5.55 16.33
N ASN A 107 3.43 5.73 16.53
CA ASN A 107 4.32 4.74 17.12
C ASN A 107 4.48 4.87 18.64
N ARG A 108 3.80 5.81 19.29
CA ARG A 108 3.84 5.93 20.77
C ARG A 108 2.96 4.86 21.40
N GLY A 109 3.38 4.38 22.59
CA GLY A 109 2.69 3.31 23.31
C GLY A 109 1.20 3.62 23.53
N GLU A 110 0.83 4.85 23.90
CA GLU A 110 -0.57 5.23 24.13
C GLU A 110 -1.44 5.29 22.85
N TYR A 111 -0.84 5.29 21.66
CA TYR A 111 -1.54 5.22 20.36
C TYR A 111 -1.63 3.78 19.83
N LEU A 112 -0.76 2.88 20.30
CA LEU A 112 -0.70 1.49 19.86
C LEU A 112 -1.52 0.54 20.73
N GLY A 113 -1.49 0.73 22.05
CA GLY A 113 -1.92 -0.27 23.01
C GLY A 113 -3.28 0.00 23.65
N PRO A 114 -4.00 -1.04 24.12
CA PRO A 114 -3.63 -2.46 24.04
C PRO A 114 -3.95 -3.11 22.68
N ILE A 115 -4.89 -2.55 21.90
CA ILE A 115 -5.31 -3.09 20.60
C ILE A 115 -5.14 -1.99 19.55
N SER A 116 -4.18 -2.13 18.63
CA SER A 116 -4.01 -1.18 17.52
C SER A 116 -4.93 -1.54 16.36
N VAL A 117 -5.74 -0.57 15.91
CA VAL A 117 -6.65 -0.73 14.77
C VAL A 117 -5.85 -0.93 13.48
N ALA A 118 -4.81 -0.13 13.25
CA ALA A 118 -3.98 -0.21 12.05
C ALA A 118 -3.26 -1.56 11.93
N VAL A 119 -2.70 -2.07 13.04
CA VAL A 119 -2.01 -3.37 13.05
C VAL A 119 -2.98 -4.51 12.78
N ASN A 120 -4.16 -4.50 13.40
CA ASN A 120 -5.16 -5.54 13.18
C ASN A 120 -5.75 -5.49 11.76
N ALA A 121 -5.96 -4.30 11.20
CA ALA A 121 -6.40 -4.14 9.81
C ALA A 121 -5.36 -4.68 8.82
N LEU A 122 -4.08 -4.33 9.00
CA LEU A 122 -2.97 -4.81 8.17
C LEU A 122 -2.82 -6.33 8.27
N TYR A 123 -2.90 -6.88 9.48
CA TYR A 123 -2.82 -8.33 9.68
C TYR A 123 -3.99 -9.06 9.03
N ALA A 124 -5.22 -8.54 9.16
CA ALA A 124 -6.39 -9.11 8.49
C ALA A 124 -6.22 -9.12 6.96
N TYR A 125 -5.73 -8.01 6.38
CA TYR A 125 -5.43 -7.93 4.95
C TYR A 125 -4.39 -8.97 4.52
N MET A 126 -3.27 -9.04 5.23
CA MET A 126 -2.21 -10.02 5.00
C MET A 126 -2.73 -11.46 5.07
N LEU A 127 -3.47 -11.80 6.13
CA LEU A 127 -3.93 -13.15 6.40
C LEU A 127 -4.98 -13.62 5.38
N CYS A 128 -5.89 -12.73 4.95
CA CYS A 128 -6.77 -13.00 3.82
C CYS A 128 -5.98 -13.26 2.55
N GLY A 129 -4.94 -12.46 2.27
CA GLY A 129 -4.09 -12.65 1.10
C GLY A 129 -3.37 -14.00 1.10
N LEU A 130 -2.79 -14.39 2.24
CA LEU A 130 -2.16 -15.70 2.40
C LEU A 130 -3.18 -16.85 2.30
N GLY A 131 -4.36 -16.70 2.89
CA GLY A 131 -5.44 -17.69 2.81
C GLY A 131 -5.87 -17.95 1.36
N GLU A 132 -5.99 -16.91 0.54
CA GLU A 132 -6.25 -17.04 -0.90
C GLU A 132 -5.09 -17.69 -1.63
N LEU A 133 -3.88 -17.18 -1.43
CA LEU A 133 -2.67 -17.62 -2.12
C LEU A 133 -2.39 -19.12 -1.94
N TYR A 134 -2.62 -19.62 -0.72
CA TYR A 134 -2.34 -21.01 -0.33
C TYR A 134 -3.57 -21.92 -0.34
N GLY A 135 -4.76 -21.40 -0.67
CA GLY A 135 -6.02 -22.14 -0.62
C GLY A 135 -6.43 -22.55 0.80
N ASN A 136 -6.03 -21.79 1.82
CA ASN A 136 -6.33 -22.06 3.22
C ASN A 136 -7.57 -21.24 3.67
N ALA A 137 -8.71 -21.92 3.76
CA ALA A 137 -9.98 -21.31 4.14
C ALA A 137 -10.00 -20.76 5.59
N GLU A 138 -9.33 -21.43 6.52
CA GLU A 138 -9.28 -21.03 7.94
C GLU A 138 -8.53 -19.70 8.11
N TRP A 139 -7.40 -19.52 7.42
CA TRP A 139 -6.66 -18.26 7.43
C TRP A 139 -7.52 -17.13 6.87
N LYS A 140 -8.16 -17.35 5.71
CA LYS A 140 -9.04 -16.37 5.08
C LYS A 140 -10.24 -16.00 5.95
N GLU A 141 -10.88 -16.97 6.60
CA GLU A 141 -12.00 -16.73 7.51
C GLU A 141 -11.56 -15.97 8.75
N THR A 142 -10.41 -16.33 9.33
CA THR A 142 -9.84 -15.62 10.48
C THR A 142 -9.53 -14.16 10.16
N GLY A 143 -8.94 -13.90 8.99
CA GLY A 143 -8.68 -12.53 8.51
C GLY A 143 -9.98 -11.74 8.30
N THR A 144 -10.99 -12.34 7.66
CA THR A 144 -12.31 -11.74 7.44
C THR A 144 -12.98 -11.38 8.77
N ARG A 145 -13.04 -12.33 9.72
CA ARG A 145 -13.60 -12.10 11.05
C ARG A 145 -12.88 -11.00 11.82
N LEU A 146 -11.55 -10.94 11.72
CA LEU A 146 -10.77 -9.89 12.36
C LEU A 146 -11.10 -8.52 11.77
N ARG A 147 -11.20 -8.41 10.44
CA ARG A 147 -11.60 -7.17 9.76
C ARG A 147 -13.00 -6.73 10.22
N GLU A 148 -13.97 -7.64 10.23
CA GLU A 148 -15.34 -7.36 10.69
C GLU A 148 -15.38 -6.89 12.15
N LYS A 149 -14.57 -7.52 13.02
CA LYS A 149 -14.44 -7.10 14.42
C LYS A 149 -13.90 -5.68 14.55
N MET A 150 -12.85 -5.35 13.81
CA MET A 150 -12.29 -4.00 13.81
C MET A 150 -13.30 -2.99 13.25
N ARG A 151 -13.98 -3.31 12.14
CA ARG A 151 -15.05 -2.49 11.58
C ARG A 151 -16.14 -2.21 12.60
N GLY A 152 -16.63 -3.24 13.29
CA GLY A 152 -17.65 -3.09 14.33
C GLY A 152 -17.20 -2.18 15.48
N ALA A 153 -15.96 -2.34 15.94
CA ALA A 153 -15.41 -1.49 17.00
C ALA A 153 -15.15 -0.03 16.55
N THR A 154 -14.92 0.19 15.26
CA THR A 154 -14.70 1.51 14.66
C THR A 154 -15.91 2.05 13.89
N ALA A 155 -17.09 1.44 14.02
CA ALA A 155 -18.28 1.82 13.25
C ALA A 155 -18.86 3.16 13.66
N THR A 156 -18.67 3.55 14.93
CA THR A 156 -19.05 4.87 15.41
C THR A 156 -17.92 5.84 15.12
N PHE A 157 -18.06 6.62 14.05
CA PHE A 157 -17.13 7.70 13.78
C PHE A 157 -17.36 8.83 14.78
N ARG A 158 -16.29 9.53 15.14
CA ARG A 158 -16.42 10.79 15.84
C ARG A 158 -16.94 11.82 14.85
N ASP A 159 -18.25 12.03 14.86
CA ASP A 159 -18.91 13.07 14.07
C ASP A 159 -18.68 14.43 14.76
N GLY A 160 -18.09 15.36 14.03
CA GLY A 160 -17.62 16.66 14.49
C GLY A 160 -17.35 17.55 13.29
N GLU A 161 -16.24 18.30 13.28
CA GLU A 161 -15.82 18.98 12.02
C GLU A 161 -15.35 17.98 10.95
N ILE A 162 -14.95 16.77 11.34
CA ILE A 162 -14.56 15.65 10.47
C ILE A 162 -14.87 14.30 11.11
N ASP A 163 -15.19 13.31 10.26
CA ASP A 163 -15.33 11.91 10.65
C ASP A 163 -13.97 11.22 10.80
N LEU A 164 -13.76 10.54 11.92
CA LEU A 164 -12.55 9.78 12.25
C LEU A 164 -12.87 8.57 13.14
N PHE A 165 -11.95 7.59 13.19
CA PHE A 165 -11.90 6.54 14.21
C PHE A 165 -10.53 6.50 14.88
N SER A 166 -10.45 5.96 16.10
CA SER A 166 -9.22 5.96 16.90
C SER A 166 -8.16 4.97 16.44
N ASP A 167 -6.90 5.28 16.74
CA ASP A 167 -5.73 4.45 16.44
C ASP A 167 -5.73 3.13 17.23
N ASN A 168 -6.25 3.17 18.44
CA ASN A 168 -6.35 2.03 19.35
C ASN A 168 -7.73 1.88 19.97
N LEU A 169 -7.95 0.70 20.51
CA LEU A 169 -9.14 0.29 21.25
C LEU A 169 -8.74 -0.18 22.65
N VAL A 170 -9.59 0.13 23.63
CA VAL A 170 -9.48 -0.35 25.02
C VAL A 170 -10.74 -1.13 25.39
N PRO A 171 -10.65 -2.25 26.13
CA PRO A 171 -11.84 -2.89 26.65
C PRO A 171 -12.50 -2.03 27.73
N ASP A 172 -13.83 -1.95 27.70
CA ASP A 172 -14.62 -1.43 28.82
C ASP A 172 -14.70 -2.45 29.97
N ARG A 173 -15.51 -2.14 31.00
CA ARG A 173 -15.69 -3.02 32.16
C ARG A 173 -16.38 -4.34 31.83
N ASP A 174 -17.13 -4.37 30.74
CA ASP A 174 -17.89 -5.53 30.25
C ASP A 174 -17.11 -6.30 29.16
N GLY A 175 -15.91 -5.86 28.81
CA GLY A 175 -15.04 -6.47 27.81
C GLY A 175 -15.33 -6.04 26.37
N ASN A 176 -16.19 -5.04 26.14
CA ASN A 176 -16.45 -4.51 24.81
C ASN A 176 -15.31 -3.59 24.38
N LEU A 177 -14.92 -3.66 23.11
CA LEU A 177 -13.88 -2.78 22.57
C LEU A 177 -14.42 -1.37 22.34
N CYS A 178 -13.80 -0.39 23.00
CA CYS A 178 -14.15 1.02 22.91
C CYS A 178 -13.01 1.82 22.27
N GLN A 179 -13.39 2.76 21.40
CA GLN A 179 -12.48 3.74 20.84
C GLN A 179 -11.94 4.69 21.89
N THR A 180 -10.75 5.24 21.64
CA THR A 180 -10.07 6.22 22.49
C THR A 180 -10.11 7.61 21.86
N ASP A 181 -9.37 8.55 22.44
CA ASP A 181 -9.14 9.92 21.94
C ASP A 181 -7.83 10.06 21.13
N LYS A 182 -7.25 8.94 20.68
CA LYS A 182 -5.96 8.90 19.99
C LYS A 182 -6.19 8.78 18.48
N TYR A 183 -5.73 9.78 17.73
CA TYR A 183 -5.94 9.85 16.28
C TYR A 183 -4.65 10.26 15.58
N THR A 184 -4.24 9.50 14.58
CA THR A 184 -3.14 9.88 13.67
C THR A 184 -3.48 9.58 12.23
N GLU A 185 -2.95 10.43 11.35
CA GLU A 185 -3.02 10.24 9.91
C GLU A 185 -2.48 8.86 9.49
N ALA A 186 -1.32 8.44 10.01
CA ALA A 186 -0.66 7.22 9.56
C ALA A 186 -1.42 5.93 9.94
N ALA A 187 -2.03 5.89 11.14
CA ALA A 187 -2.87 4.75 11.52
C ALA A 187 -4.12 4.66 10.65
N LEU A 188 -4.78 5.80 10.38
CA LEU A 188 -5.92 5.88 9.47
C LEU A 188 -5.54 5.45 8.05
N TYR A 189 -4.44 5.97 7.50
CA TYR A 189 -3.99 5.59 6.15
C TYR A 189 -3.71 4.09 6.06
N THR A 190 -3.03 3.52 7.06
CA THR A 190 -2.72 2.08 7.09
C THR A 190 -4.00 1.24 7.18
N ALA A 191 -4.96 1.63 8.02
CA ALA A 191 -6.22 0.93 8.16
C ALA A 191 -7.07 0.99 6.87
N LEU A 192 -7.15 2.16 6.22
CA LEU A 192 -7.88 2.34 4.96
C LEU A 192 -7.19 1.64 3.79
N TRP A 193 -5.86 1.72 3.72
CA TRP A 193 -5.05 0.99 2.72
C TRP A 193 -5.27 -0.53 2.81
N SER A 194 -5.45 -1.04 4.04
CA SER A 194 -5.70 -2.46 4.34
C SER A 194 -7.15 -2.90 4.09
N GLY A 195 -8.00 -1.99 3.59
CA GLY A 195 -9.41 -2.28 3.30
C GLY A 195 -10.27 -2.42 4.56
N LEU A 196 -9.95 -1.69 5.65
CA LEU A 196 -10.86 -1.66 6.81
C LEU A 196 -12.21 -1.02 6.43
N TRP A 197 -12.16 0.06 5.66
CA TRP A 197 -13.32 0.75 5.09
C TRP A 197 -13.10 1.04 3.61
N GLU A 198 -14.03 0.58 2.78
CA GLU A 198 -14.01 0.80 1.34
C GLU A 198 -14.40 2.24 0.99
N LYS A 199 -14.03 2.68 -0.22
CA LYS A 199 -14.44 4.00 -0.71
C LYS A 199 -15.96 4.06 -0.87
N GLY A 200 -16.57 5.14 -0.40
CA GLY A 200 -18.01 5.39 -0.50
C GLY A 200 -18.83 4.83 0.66
N GLU A 201 -18.26 3.99 1.53
CA GLU A 201 -18.97 3.49 2.72
C GLU A 201 -19.14 4.58 3.79
N ASN A 202 -18.17 5.48 3.91
CA ASN A 202 -18.30 6.73 4.67
C ASN A 202 -17.76 7.91 3.82
N PRO A 203 -18.65 8.64 3.11
CA PRO A 203 -18.26 9.78 2.30
C PRO A 203 -17.63 10.95 3.10
N ALA A 204 -17.98 11.10 4.38
CA ALA A 204 -17.44 12.16 5.23
C ALA A 204 -15.99 11.84 5.65
N LEU A 205 -15.70 10.58 5.98
CA LEU A 205 -14.32 10.11 6.20
C LEU A 205 -13.49 10.24 4.91
N ASP A 206 -14.06 9.84 3.77
CA ASP A 206 -13.39 9.99 2.47
C ASP A 206 -13.00 11.44 2.18
N ALA A 207 -13.94 12.37 2.39
CA ALA A 207 -13.69 13.79 2.24
C ALA A 207 -12.65 14.30 3.24
N ALA A 208 -12.71 13.87 4.51
CA ALA A 208 -11.74 14.27 5.52
C ALA A 208 -10.31 13.82 5.14
N VAL A 209 -10.14 12.56 4.78
CA VAL A 209 -8.84 11.99 4.39
C VAL A 209 -8.27 12.66 3.13
N ARG A 210 -9.12 12.93 2.14
CA ARG A 210 -8.71 13.62 0.91
C ARG A 210 -8.34 15.08 1.19
N ASP A 211 -9.23 15.84 1.83
CA ASP A 211 -9.17 17.31 1.79
C ASP A 211 -8.53 17.96 3.03
N ARG A 212 -8.41 17.25 4.16
CA ARG A 212 -7.95 17.84 5.44
C ARG A 212 -6.67 17.24 5.99
N MET A 213 -6.15 16.20 5.36
CA MET A 213 -4.96 15.48 5.82
C MET A 213 -3.84 15.51 4.78
N GLY A 214 -2.64 15.11 5.20
CA GLY A 214 -1.50 14.92 4.31
C GLY A 214 -0.58 16.15 4.21
N PRO A 215 0.30 16.18 3.21
CA PRO A 215 1.29 17.24 3.04
C PRO A 215 0.71 18.54 2.47
N ALA A 216 -0.39 18.47 1.70
CA ALA A 216 -1.04 19.62 1.09
C ALA A 216 -2.57 19.58 1.28
N PRO A 217 -3.09 19.79 2.49
CA PRO A 217 -4.53 19.76 2.74
C PRO A 217 -5.23 20.99 2.14
N HIS A 218 -6.43 20.81 1.59
CA HIS A 218 -7.27 21.89 1.05
C HIS A 218 -7.85 22.79 2.12
N PHE A 219 -8.14 22.22 3.29
CA PHE A 219 -8.63 22.94 4.45
C PHE A 219 -7.62 22.84 5.60
N ALA A 220 -7.79 23.68 6.63
CA ALA A 220 -6.95 23.62 7.81
C ALA A 220 -6.96 22.20 8.41
N PRO A 221 -5.77 21.64 8.76
CA PRO A 221 -5.68 20.37 9.47
C PRO A 221 -6.46 20.40 10.77
N TYR A 222 -7.02 19.25 11.15
CA TYR A 222 -7.74 19.14 12.42
C TYR A 222 -6.75 19.07 13.60
N PRO A 223 -6.81 19.98 14.59
CA PRO A 223 -5.73 20.15 15.58
C PRO A 223 -5.41 18.92 16.44
N VAL A 224 -6.38 18.03 16.66
CA VAL A 224 -6.19 16.83 17.50
C VAL A 224 -5.68 15.62 16.71
N LEU A 225 -5.56 15.73 15.39
CA LEU A 225 -5.07 14.67 14.52
C LEU A 225 -3.55 14.75 14.39
N GLY A 226 -2.84 13.71 14.84
CA GLY A 226 -1.39 13.61 14.68
C GLY A 226 -0.99 13.45 13.22
N ARG A 227 -0.04 14.27 12.76
CA ARG A 227 0.46 14.23 11.37
C ARG A 227 1.34 13.02 11.12
N SER A 228 1.31 12.51 9.89
CA SER A 228 2.19 11.43 9.44
C SER A 228 3.61 11.95 9.15
N GLY A 229 4.61 11.13 9.46
CA GLY A 229 5.94 11.22 8.88
C GLY A 229 5.98 10.73 7.43
N LEU A 230 7.08 11.02 6.74
CA LEU A 230 7.29 10.57 5.36
C LEU A 230 7.38 9.04 5.29
N PHE A 231 8.28 8.43 6.06
CA PHE A 231 8.42 6.98 6.17
C PHE A 231 7.60 6.40 7.34
N ILE A 232 6.68 5.45 7.14
CA ILE A 232 6.07 5.05 5.85
C ILE A 232 4.75 5.79 5.57
N GLY A 233 4.22 6.52 6.54
CA GLY A 233 2.80 6.90 6.52
C GLY A 233 2.39 7.76 5.31
N LEU A 234 3.22 8.70 4.83
CA LEU A 234 2.91 9.43 3.59
C LEU A 234 3.07 8.56 2.33
N CYS A 235 3.97 7.56 2.33
CA CYS A 235 4.03 6.58 1.23
C CYS A 235 2.75 5.74 1.19
N ILE A 236 2.26 5.28 2.34
CA ILE A 236 0.98 4.56 2.44
C ILE A 236 -0.18 5.47 2.05
N ARG A 237 -0.13 6.76 2.38
CA ARG A 237 -1.15 7.74 1.96
C ARG A 237 -1.26 7.80 0.43
N LEU A 238 -0.13 7.89 -0.27
CA LEU A 238 -0.13 7.98 -1.73
C LEU A 238 -0.76 6.73 -2.37
N ASP A 239 -0.38 5.53 -1.91
CA ASP A 239 -0.97 4.30 -2.43
C ASP A 239 -2.43 4.11 -1.99
N MET A 240 -2.80 4.56 -0.78
CA MET A 240 -4.19 4.56 -0.31
C MET A 240 -5.07 5.49 -1.17
N LEU A 241 -4.59 6.69 -1.52
CA LEU A 241 -5.30 7.59 -2.44
C LEU A 241 -5.44 6.96 -3.83
N ALA A 242 -4.39 6.30 -4.34
CA ALA A 242 -4.44 5.58 -5.62
C ALA A 242 -5.47 4.44 -5.61
N ARG A 243 -5.48 3.60 -4.57
CA ARG A 243 -6.49 2.53 -4.36
C ARG A 243 -7.91 3.07 -4.25
N ARG A 244 -8.06 4.33 -3.84
CA ARG A 244 -9.33 5.06 -3.77
C ARG A 244 -9.58 5.92 -5.00
N PHE A 245 -8.83 5.80 -6.10
CA PHE A 245 -9.02 6.59 -7.33
C PHE A 245 -8.97 8.12 -7.10
N GLU A 246 -8.27 8.58 -6.06
CA GLU A 246 -8.10 10.00 -5.74
C GLU A 246 -6.80 10.56 -6.37
N TYR A 247 -6.64 10.32 -7.68
CA TYR A 247 -5.39 10.59 -8.41
C TYR A 247 -4.99 12.07 -8.44
N GLY A 248 -5.96 12.98 -8.51
CA GLY A 248 -5.70 14.43 -8.44
C GLY A 248 -5.06 14.82 -7.11
N LYS A 249 -5.65 14.39 -5.99
CA LYS A 249 -5.10 14.63 -4.64
C LYS A 249 -3.74 13.96 -4.46
N MET A 250 -3.59 12.72 -4.92
CA MET A 250 -2.31 12.01 -4.90
C MET A 250 -1.22 12.80 -5.64
N LEU A 251 -1.53 13.36 -6.82
CA LEU A 251 -0.57 14.16 -7.60
C LEU A 251 -0.18 15.47 -6.90
N GLU A 252 -1.12 16.13 -6.22
CA GLU A 252 -0.82 17.28 -5.37
C GLU A 252 0.10 16.91 -4.20
N ASP A 253 -0.17 15.79 -3.54
CA ASP A 253 0.63 15.32 -2.41
C ASP A 253 2.04 14.91 -2.86
N LEU A 254 2.19 14.29 -4.04
CA LEU A 254 3.49 14.06 -4.67
C LEU A 254 4.24 15.39 -4.85
N LYS A 255 3.62 16.40 -5.45
CA LYS A 255 4.27 17.72 -5.64
C LYS A 255 4.71 18.32 -4.30
N ALA A 256 3.84 18.30 -3.29
CA ALA A 256 4.14 18.84 -1.97
C ALA A 256 5.31 18.12 -1.28
N ILE A 257 5.44 16.81 -1.46
CA ILE A 257 6.54 16.01 -0.90
C ILE A 257 7.86 16.25 -1.64
N TYR A 258 7.84 16.26 -2.98
CA TYR A 258 9.06 16.21 -3.79
C TYR A 258 9.56 17.57 -4.29
N GLU A 259 8.70 18.60 -4.43
CA GLU A 259 9.17 19.92 -4.85
C GLU A 259 10.26 20.50 -3.93
N PRO A 260 10.16 20.44 -2.59
CA PRO A 260 11.24 20.90 -1.71
C PRO A 260 12.53 20.09 -1.92
N GLN A 261 12.40 18.78 -2.08
CA GLN A 261 13.55 17.89 -2.31
C GLN A 261 14.25 18.17 -3.65
N LEU A 262 13.50 18.54 -4.69
CA LEU A 262 14.06 18.93 -5.98
C LEU A 262 14.74 20.30 -5.94
N LYS A 263 14.17 21.25 -5.18
CA LYS A 263 14.71 22.61 -5.06
C LYS A 263 16.00 22.66 -4.22
N GLU A 264 16.08 21.84 -3.17
CA GLU A 264 17.15 21.92 -2.16
C GLU A 264 18.05 20.68 -2.10
N GLY A 265 17.64 19.58 -2.73
CA GLY A 265 18.26 18.27 -2.54
C GLY A 265 19.39 17.94 -3.53
N PRO A 266 20.17 16.90 -3.20
CA PRO A 266 21.32 16.49 -4.01
C PRO A 266 20.95 15.68 -5.27
N GLY A 267 19.68 15.71 -5.69
CA GLY A 267 19.17 14.87 -6.79
C GLY A 267 18.76 13.46 -6.38
N THR A 268 18.61 13.19 -5.07
CA THR A 268 18.12 11.91 -4.50
C THR A 268 16.95 12.14 -3.55
N LEU A 269 16.26 11.06 -3.16
CA LEU A 269 15.03 11.11 -2.37
C LEU A 269 15.31 10.93 -0.87
N TRP A 270 14.67 11.77 -0.05
CA TRP A 270 14.98 11.88 1.38
C TRP A 270 14.15 10.93 2.24
N GLU A 271 14.66 10.61 3.43
CA GLU A 271 13.97 9.79 4.43
C GLU A 271 12.96 10.60 5.25
N ASN A 272 13.28 11.86 5.54
CA ASN A 272 12.49 12.75 6.38
C ASN A 272 12.69 14.21 5.94
N PRO A 273 11.70 15.11 6.14
CA PRO A 273 11.90 16.55 5.94
C PRO A 273 12.99 17.18 6.81
N VAL A 274 13.36 16.57 7.95
CA VAL A 274 14.43 17.10 8.82
C VAL A 274 15.81 16.70 8.27
N VAL A 275 16.41 17.62 7.50
CA VAL A 275 17.67 17.38 6.76
C VAL A 275 18.90 17.13 7.65
N SER A 276 18.96 17.72 8.84
CA SER A 276 20.17 17.66 9.68
C SER A 276 20.46 16.30 10.30
N THR A 277 19.46 15.42 10.38
CA THR A 277 19.54 14.15 11.12
C THR A 277 19.09 12.93 10.32
N SER A 278 18.79 13.09 9.04
CA SER A 278 18.12 12.04 8.24
C SER A 278 18.84 11.78 6.92
N SER A 279 18.71 10.57 6.38
CA SER A 279 19.28 10.25 5.07
C SER A 279 18.63 11.09 3.97
N ARG A 280 19.44 11.57 3.03
CA ARG A 280 18.98 12.24 1.79
C ARG A 280 18.91 11.31 0.59
N CYS A 281 19.17 10.02 0.78
CA CYS A 281 19.14 9.01 -0.27
C CYS A 281 18.55 7.72 0.30
N HIS A 282 17.23 7.56 0.21
CA HIS A 282 16.51 6.41 0.74
C HIS A 282 15.52 5.84 -0.28
N GLY A 283 15.70 4.56 -0.62
CA GLY A 283 15.01 3.91 -1.75
C GLY A 283 13.51 3.74 -1.61
N PHE A 284 12.96 3.63 -0.40
CA PHE A 284 11.51 3.49 -0.18
C PHE A 284 10.73 4.62 -0.86
N ASN A 285 11.32 5.81 -0.89
CA ASN A 285 10.67 7.02 -1.36
C ASN A 285 10.57 7.04 -2.90
N ALA A 286 11.28 6.13 -3.58
CA ALA A 286 11.19 5.96 -5.03
C ALA A 286 9.87 5.32 -5.49
N HIS A 287 9.01 4.88 -4.57
CA HIS A 287 7.66 4.41 -4.90
C HIS A 287 6.81 5.48 -5.61
N ALA A 288 7.15 6.78 -5.51
CA ALA A 288 6.55 7.81 -6.36
C ALA A 288 6.67 7.53 -7.87
N GLY A 289 7.75 6.86 -8.30
CA GLY A 289 7.90 6.42 -9.69
C GLY A 289 6.81 5.42 -10.10
N VAL A 290 6.37 4.56 -9.18
CA VAL A 290 5.25 3.65 -9.40
C VAL A 290 3.97 4.45 -9.61
N HIS A 291 3.68 5.46 -8.78
CA HIS A 291 2.50 6.31 -8.96
C HIS A 291 2.50 7.06 -10.30
N LEU A 292 3.65 7.60 -10.73
CA LEU A 292 3.73 8.29 -12.01
C LEU A 292 3.51 7.33 -13.20
N MET A 293 4.00 6.10 -13.12
CA MET A 293 3.87 5.10 -14.19
C MET A 293 2.50 4.42 -14.19
N ARG A 294 2.09 3.87 -13.05
CA ARG A 294 0.85 3.11 -12.85
C ARG A 294 -0.37 4.01 -12.85
N ASP A 295 -0.32 5.08 -12.06
CA ASP A 295 -1.52 5.84 -11.73
C ASP A 295 -1.70 7.08 -12.60
N ILE A 296 -0.64 7.71 -13.12
CA ILE A 296 -0.76 8.91 -13.98
C ILE A 296 -0.64 8.57 -15.47
N LEU A 297 0.50 7.99 -15.87
CA LEU A 297 0.68 7.53 -17.25
C LEU A 297 -0.32 6.43 -17.59
N GLY A 298 -0.66 5.60 -16.60
CA GLY A 298 -1.69 4.59 -16.72
C GLY A 298 -1.18 3.22 -17.13
N ILE A 299 0.13 2.96 -17.08
CA ILE A 299 0.67 1.63 -17.35
C ILE A 299 0.37 0.74 -16.13
N GLY A 300 -0.72 -0.01 -16.21
CA GLY A 300 -1.11 -0.95 -15.18
C GLY A 300 -0.04 -2.01 -14.92
N MET A 301 -0.24 -2.75 -13.83
CA MET A 301 0.65 -3.86 -13.52
C MET A 301 0.48 -4.96 -14.58
N PRO A 302 1.55 -5.42 -15.26
CA PRO A 302 1.42 -6.43 -16.31
C PRO A 302 0.93 -7.76 -15.75
N ASP A 303 -0.05 -8.38 -16.41
CA ASP A 303 -0.45 -9.76 -16.16
C ASP A 303 0.41 -10.69 -17.03
N ALA A 304 1.45 -11.26 -16.44
CA ALA A 304 2.36 -12.16 -17.14
C ALA A 304 1.74 -13.54 -17.43
N CYS A 305 0.64 -13.91 -16.77
CA CYS A 305 -0.03 -15.18 -17.01
C CYS A 305 -0.89 -15.12 -18.28
N GLU A 306 -1.66 -14.03 -18.41
CA GLU A 306 -2.58 -13.82 -19.53
C GLU A 306 -1.98 -12.96 -20.65
N HIS A 307 -0.76 -12.44 -20.46
CA HIS A 307 -0.09 -11.46 -21.35
C HIS A 307 -0.97 -10.23 -21.62
N ILE A 308 -1.57 -9.67 -20.57
CA ILE A 308 -2.46 -8.50 -20.67
C ILE A 308 -1.80 -7.29 -20.00
N LEU A 309 -1.70 -6.19 -20.76
CA LEU A 309 -1.37 -4.88 -20.22
C LEU A 309 -2.63 -4.01 -20.17
N THR A 310 -3.14 -3.76 -18.97
CA THR A 310 -4.19 -2.75 -18.77
C THR A 310 -3.58 -1.35 -18.83
N VAL A 311 -4.15 -0.48 -19.66
CA VAL A 311 -3.75 0.93 -19.78
C VAL A 311 -4.92 1.83 -19.37
N CYS A 312 -4.73 2.55 -18.27
CA CYS A 312 -5.74 3.38 -17.60
C CYS A 312 -5.14 4.78 -17.27
N PRO A 313 -5.11 5.72 -18.23
CA PRO A 313 -4.44 7.01 -18.07
C PRO A 313 -5.27 7.97 -17.19
N HIS A 314 -4.61 8.71 -16.28
CA HIS A 314 -5.26 9.75 -15.47
C HIS A 314 -4.56 11.10 -15.65
N PRO A 315 -4.98 11.93 -16.62
CA PRO A 315 -4.28 13.17 -16.96
C PRO A 315 -4.21 14.18 -15.81
N GLN A 316 -5.27 14.32 -15.00
CA GLN A 316 -5.30 15.18 -13.80
C GLN A 316 -4.70 16.59 -14.04
N GLY A 317 -5.06 17.22 -15.15
CA GLY A 317 -4.59 18.55 -15.56
C GLY A 317 -3.24 18.58 -16.29
N LEU A 318 -2.58 17.44 -16.51
CA LEU A 318 -1.42 17.32 -17.38
C LEU A 318 -1.84 17.25 -18.85
N ARG A 319 -1.02 17.86 -19.73
CA ARG A 319 -1.26 17.87 -21.17
C ARG A 319 -0.72 16.67 -21.91
N TRP A 320 0.23 15.96 -21.32
CA TRP A 320 0.83 14.77 -21.91
C TRP A 320 1.58 13.96 -20.84
N ALA A 321 1.73 12.67 -21.09
CA ALA A 321 2.70 11.82 -20.42
C ALA A 321 3.25 10.76 -21.38
N ARG A 322 4.45 10.27 -21.10
CA ARG A 322 5.10 9.19 -21.84
C ARG A 322 5.98 8.38 -20.90
N GLY A 323 6.01 7.08 -21.11
CA GLY A 323 6.92 6.19 -20.40
C GLY A 323 7.05 4.85 -21.09
N THR A 324 7.97 4.04 -20.56
CA THR A 324 8.27 2.71 -21.07
C THR A 324 8.43 1.73 -19.92
N ILE A 325 8.04 0.48 -20.15
CA ILE A 325 8.37 -0.67 -19.31
C ILE A 325 8.97 -1.77 -20.18
N GLU A 326 9.64 -2.73 -19.55
CA GLU A 326 10.12 -3.92 -20.26
C GLU A 326 9.09 -5.04 -20.10
N LEU A 327 8.65 -5.68 -21.18
CA LEU A 327 7.80 -6.87 -21.17
C LEU A 327 8.54 -7.95 -21.96
N ASP A 328 8.81 -9.10 -21.34
CA ASP A 328 9.56 -10.21 -21.95
C ASP A 328 10.88 -9.80 -22.64
N GLY A 329 11.64 -8.90 -22.00
CA GLY A 329 12.91 -8.39 -22.53
C GLY A 329 12.76 -7.38 -23.68
N GLN A 330 11.54 -6.97 -24.03
CA GLN A 330 11.24 -6.01 -25.08
C GLN A 330 10.64 -4.72 -24.50
N ILE A 331 10.88 -3.59 -25.18
CA ILE A 331 10.37 -2.30 -24.72
C ILE A 331 8.91 -2.14 -25.09
N CYS A 332 8.05 -2.00 -24.09
CA CYS A 332 6.69 -1.51 -24.23
C CYS A 332 6.68 0.01 -24.00
N SER A 333 5.96 0.75 -24.83
CA SER A 333 5.84 2.21 -24.71
C SER A 333 4.38 2.64 -24.63
N VAL A 334 4.11 3.60 -23.75
CA VAL A 334 2.81 4.29 -23.66
C VAL A 334 3.07 5.78 -23.71
N SER A 335 2.27 6.49 -24.50
CA SER A 335 2.24 7.94 -24.48
C SER A 335 0.84 8.43 -24.76
N TRP A 336 0.47 9.54 -24.12
CA TRP A 336 -0.77 10.23 -24.43
C TRP A 336 -0.58 11.74 -24.42
N GLN A 337 -1.45 12.42 -25.16
CA GLN A 337 -1.65 13.86 -25.15
C GLN A 337 -3.12 14.15 -24.89
N CYS A 338 -3.39 15.19 -24.10
CA CYS A 338 -4.72 15.61 -23.71
C CYS A 338 -4.83 17.13 -23.87
N SER A 339 -5.88 17.59 -24.55
CA SER A 339 -6.35 18.97 -24.55
C SER A 339 -7.72 19.05 -23.86
N ASP A 340 -8.34 20.23 -23.89
CA ASP A 340 -9.71 20.40 -23.42
C ASP A 340 -10.75 19.71 -24.31
N THR A 341 -10.37 19.36 -25.55
CA THR A 341 -11.27 18.81 -26.56
C THR A 341 -10.90 17.41 -27.00
N ASP A 342 -9.62 17.03 -26.97
CA ASP A 342 -9.14 15.82 -27.63
C ASP A 342 -8.18 15.02 -26.73
N PHE A 343 -8.25 13.71 -26.85
CA PHE A 343 -7.33 12.77 -26.20
C PHE A 343 -6.74 11.81 -27.23
N CYS A 344 -5.41 11.77 -27.32
CA CYS A 344 -4.70 10.83 -28.19
C CYS A 344 -3.72 9.99 -27.38
N MET A 345 -3.81 8.67 -27.50
CA MET A 345 -2.93 7.72 -26.86
C MET A 345 -2.34 6.74 -27.86
N ARG A 346 -1.05 6.44 -27.69
CA ARG A 346 -0.32 5.42 -28.44
C ARG A 346 0.25 4.40 -27.47
N VAL A 347 0.04 3.13 -27.78
CA VAL A 347 0.56 2.00 -27.02
C VAL A 347 1.28 1.04 -27.95
N GLN A 348 2.48 0.65 -27.56
CA GLN A 348 3.27 -0.38 -28.23
C GLN A 348 3.57 -1.47 -27.20
N VAL A 349 3.15 -2.69 -27.49
CA VAL A 349 3.45 -3.90 -26.69
C VAL A 349 4.14 -4.94 -27.57
N PRO A 350 4.90 -5.89 -26.99
CA PRO A 350 5.51 -6.98 -27.74
C PRO A 350 4.46 -7.90 -28.40
N GLU A 351 4.88 -8.66 -29.41
CA GLU A 351 4.04 -9.69 -30.02
C GLU A 351 3.55 -10.69 -28.95
N GLY A 352 2.27 -11.07 -29.01
CA GLY A 352 1.63 -11.96 -28.05
C GLY A 352 1.01 -11.27 -26.83
N TRP A 353 1.29 -9.98 -26.61
CA TRP A 353 0.63 -9.19 -25.57
C TRP A 353 -0.64 -8.51 -26.07
N PHE A 354 -1.63 -8.43 -25.19
CA PHE A 354 -2.90 -7.75 -25.40
C PHE A 354 -2.95 -6.44 -24.61
N VAL A 355 -3.60 -5.43 -25.19
CA VAL A 355 -3.83 -4.15 -24.52
C VAL A 355 -5.30 -4.04 -24.14
N ARG A 356 -5.58 -3.84 -22.85
CA ARG A 356 -6.91 -3.50 -22.35
C ARG A 356 -6.97 -2.02 -22.01
N PHE A 357 -7.83 -1.27 -22.69
CA PHE A 357 -8.02 0.15 -22.39
C PHE A 357 -9.12 0.35 -21.35
N GLU A 358 -8.78 0.97 -20.23
CA GLU A 358 -9.73 1.36 -19.19
C GLU A 358 -9.74 2.87 -19.07
N LEU A 359 -10.44 3.55 -19.99
CA LEU A 359 -10.47 5.01 -19.95
C LEU A 359 -11.31 5.52 -18.76
N PRO A 360 -10.81 6.50 -17.99
CA PRO A 360 -11.55 7.08 -16.90
C PRO A 360 -12.67 8.00 -17.42
N ARG A 361 -13.58 8.39 -16.53
CA ARG A 361 -14.81 9.11 -16.89
C ARG A 361 -14.52 10.46 -17.55
N GLU A 362 -13.49 11.16 -17.09
CA GLU A 362 -13.07 12.45 -17.63
C GLU A 362 -12.63 12.39 -19.09
N ILE A 363 -11.99 11.29 -19.51
CA ILE A 363 -11.61 11.09 -20.91
C ILE A 363 -12.84 10.68 -21.72
N LYS A 364 -13.63 9.74 -21.21
CA LYS A 364 -14.89 9.30 -21.85
C LYS A 364 -15.88 10.45 -22.07
N ALA A 365 -15.85 11.47 -21.22
CA ALA A 365 -16.71 12.65 -21.33
C ALA A 365 -16.41 13.52 -22.57
N LEU A 366 -15.26 13.35 -23.23
CA LEU A 366 -14.91 14.08 -24.45
C LEU A 366 -15.74 13.61 -25.68
N GLY A 367 -16.26 12.39 -25.66
CA GLY A 367 -16.93 11.77 -26.82
C GLY A 367 -15.95 10.95 -27.67
N ASP A 368 -16.43 9.85 -28.26
CA ASP A 368 -15.59 8.87 -28.97
C ASP A 368 -14.89 9.49 -30.19
N GLU A 369 -15.50 10.49 -30.84
CA GLU A 369 -14.93 11.22 -31.98
C GLU A 369 -13.68 12.04 -31.62
N HIS A 370 -13.51 12.34 -30.33
CA HIS A 370 -12.41 13.11 -29.77
C HIS A 370 -11.32 12.23 -29.13
N ILE A 371 -11.52 10.91 -29.15
CA ILE A 371 -10.61 9.93 -28.54
C ILE A 371 -9.94 9.10 -29.62
N SER A 372 -8.61 9.20 -29.69
CA SER A 372 -7.79 8.41 -30.61
C SER A 372 -6.89 7.46 -29.82
N LEU A 373 -7.17 6.15 -29.93
CA LEU A 373 -6.36 5.09 -29.36
C LEU A 373 -5.65 4.34 -30.49
N VAL A 374 -4.32 4.32 -30.45
CA VAL A 374 -3.50 3.66 -31.47
C VAL A 374 -2.65 2.58 -30.82
N THR A 375 -2.81 1.34 -31.29
CA THR A 375 -1.86 0.25 -31.03
C THR A 375 -0.98 0.06 -32.26
N GLU A 376 0.34 -0.09 -32.08
CA GLU A 376 1.24 -0.38 -33.22
C GLU A 376 1.06 -1.83 -33.73
N GLU A 377 1.52 -2.10 -34.96
CA GLU A 377 1.31 -3.38 -35.65
C GLU A 377 1.71 -4.59 -34.79
N GLY A 378 0.78 -5.54 -34.61
CA GLY A 378 0.96 -6.76 -33.82
C GLY A 378 0.25 -6.78 -32.46
N ALA A 379 -0.17 -5.61 -31.95
CA ALA A 379 -0.89 -5.51 -30.69
C ALA A 379 -2.41 -5.60 -30.90
N VAL A 380 -3.05 -6.56 -30.21
CA VAL A 380 -4.51 -6.75 -30.25
C VAL A 380 -5.14 -6.06 -29.04
N SER A 381 -6.03 -5.11 -29.30
CA SER A 381 -6.88 -4.51 -28.27
C SER A 381 -8.02 -5.45 -27.91
N ILE A 382 -8.26 -5.67 -26.62
CA ILE A 382 -9.32 -6.53 -26.10
C ILE A 382 -10.33 -5.79 -25.24
#